data_AF-A0AAW4QAN6-F1
#
_entry.id   AF-A0AAW4QAN6-F1
#
_cell.length_a   1.000
_cell.length_b   1.000
_cell.length_c   1.000
_cell.angle_alpha   90.00
_cell.angle_beta   90.00
_cell.angle_gamma   90.00
#
_symmetry.space_group_name_H-M   'P 1'
#
loop_
_entity.id
_entity.type
_entity.pdbx_description
1 polymer ?
#
loop_
_entity_poly.entity_id
_entity_poly.type
_entity_poly.pdbx_seq_one_letter_code
_entity_poly.pdbx_strand_id
1 'polypeptide(L)'
;MRFKPFGRYEFNDTGRKRAAYRRKLQAERDALPLFADQVAAEQTPVDEEMAGRRECWDRRMAADRQHQADKWREARRRLATYPEPIRTALKAYWQGCKWPADPTYLLSMLHMHDTNRLDLSGYLN
;
A
#
# COMPACT_ATOMS: atom_id res chain seq x y z
N MET A 1 3.65 -8.57 19.87
CA MET A 1 4.57 -8.04 18.85
C MET A 1 3.96 -6.76 18.30
N ARG A 2 4.74 -5.68 18.17
CA ARG A 2 4.22 -4.39 17.66
C ARG A 2 3.60 -4.58 16.28
N PHE A 3 2.41 -4.02 16.09
CA PHE A 3 1.59 -4.23 14.91
C PHE A 3 0.69 -3.01 14.71
N LYS A 4 0.70 -2.46 13.49
CA LYS A 4 -0.25 -1.43 13.07
C LYS A 4 -1.27 -2.06 12.11
N PRO A 5 -2.58 -2.00 12.44
CA PRO A 5 -3.64 -2.39 11.51
C PRO A 5 -3.58 -1.59 10.22
N PHE A 6 -3.92 -2.21 9.10
CA PHE A 6 -4.08 -1.51 7.83
C PHE A 6 -5.29 -0.57 7.90
N GLY A 7 -5.14 0.67 7.41
CA GLY A 7 -6.19 1.68 7.46
C GLY A 7 -7.41 1.34 6.59
N ARG A 8 -8.55 1.95 6.91
CA ARG A 8 -9.72 1.95 6.03
C ARG A 8 -9.79 3.31 5.34
N TYR A 9 -9.76 3.29 4.02
CA TYR A 9 -9.80 4.47 3.18
C TYR A 9 -10.85 4.27 2.11
N GLU A 10 -11.72 5.27 1.94
CA GLU A 10 -12.82 5.22 1.00
C GLU A 10 -12.58 6.18 -0.17
N PHE A 11 -13.01 5.76 -1.36
CA PHE A 11 -13.04 6.66 -2.49
C PHE A 11 -14.19 7.65 -2.32
N ASN A 12 -13.86 8.93 -2.17
CA ASN A 12 -14.83 10.00 -2.16
C ASN A 12 -14.97 10.60 -3.56
N ASP A 13 -16.13 10.44 -4.18
CA ASP A 13 -16.48 11.21 -5.38
C ASP A 13 -16.78 12.65 -4.96
N THR A 14 -16.07 13.61 -5.55
CA THR A 14 -16.15 15.02 -5.14
C THR A 14 -16.33 15.88 -6.37
N GLY A 15 -16.98 17.04 -6.20
CA GLY A 15 -17.11 18.03 -7.26
C GLY A 15 -15.77 18.40 -7.89
N ARG A 16 -14.69 18.47 -7.10
CA ARG A 16 -13.34 18.72 -7.57
C ARG A 16 -12.79 17.62 -8.50
N LYS A 17 -13.02 16.34 -8.18
CA LYS A 17 -12.62 15.21 -9.04
C LYS A 17 -13.40 15.20 -10.34
N ARG A 18 -14.72 15.43 -10.28
CA ARG A 18 -15.59 15.55 -11.46
C ARG A 18 -15.17 16.72 -12.36
N ALA A 19 -14.91 17.89 -11.78
CA ALA A 19 -14.44 19.06 -12.54
C ALA A 19 -13.06 18.85 -13.16
N ALA A 20 -12.15 18.16 -12.47
CA ALA A 20 -10.85 17.79 -13.04
C ALA A 20 -11.01 16.84 -14.24
N TYR A 21 -11.91 15.86 -14.14
CA TYR A 21 -12.18 14.96 -15.26
C TYR A 21 -12.81 15.68 -16.45
N ARG A 22 -13.80 16.58 -16.23
CA ARG A 22 -14.36 17.40 -17.33
C ARG A 22 -13.30 18.24 -18.04
N ARG A 23 -12.37 18.84 -17.29
CA ARG A 23 -11.23 19.57 -17.89
C ARG A 23 -10.33 18.66 -18.73
N LYS A 24 -10.09 17.42 -18.29
CA LYS A 24 -9.37 16.41 -19.08
C LYS A 24 -10.12 16.13 -20.39
N LEU A 25 -11.43 15.86 -20.34
CA LEU A 25 -12.24 15.58 -21.53
C LEU A 25 -12.21 16.76 -22.52
N GLN A 26 -12.31 17.99 -22.02
CA GLN A 26 -12.20 19.18 -22.86
C GLN A 26 -10.82 19.29 -23.52
N ALA A 27 -9.74 19.12 -22.74
CA ALA A 27 -8.38 19.18 -23.26
C ALA A 27 -8.11 18.11 -24.35
N GLU A 28 -8.69 16.92 -24.21
CA GLU A 28 -8.60 15.87 -25.23
C GLU A 28 -9.29 16.27 -26.55
N ARG A 29 -10.45 16.92 -26.47
CA ARG A 29 -11.17 17.43 -27.65
C ARG A 29 -10.44 18.59 -28.31
N ASP A 30 -9.92 19.51 -27.49
CA ASP A 30 -9.17 20.68 -27.96
C ASP A 30 -7.84 20.29 -28.63
N ALA A 31 -7.24 19.18 -28.23
CA ALA A 31 -6.02 18.66 -28.83
C ALA A 31 -6.23 18.13 -30.26
N LEU A 32 -7.44 17.67 -30.60
CA LEU A 32 -7.80 17.11 -31.90
C LEU A 32 -9.09 17.78 -32.42
N PRO A 33 -9.05 19.09 -32.77
CA PRO A 33 -10.26 19.86 -33.04
C PRO A 33 -11.04 19.37 -34.26
N LEU A 34 -10.36 18.87 -35.29
CA LEU A 34 -11.00 18.26 -36.46
C LEU A 34 -11.74 16.95 -36.14
N PHE A 35 -11.40 16.32 -35.02
CA PHE A 35 -11.98 15.07 -34.55
C PHE A 35 -12.77 15.23 -33.24
N ALA A 36 -13.08 16.46 -32.83
CA ALA A 36 -13.63 16.74 -31.49
C ALA A 36 -14.96 16.00 -31.23
N ASP A 37 -15.78 15.80 -32.26
CA ASP A 37 -17.05 15.08 -32.16
C ASP A 37 -16.84 13.56 -32.06
N GLN A 38 -15.89 12.99 -32.82
CA GLN A 38 -15.51 11.58 -32.65
C GLN A 38 -14.91 11.32 -31.26
N VAL A 39 -14.00 12.18 -30.81
CA VAL A 39 -13.40 12.10 -29.47
C VAL A 39 -14.48 12.17 -28.40
N ALA A 40 -15.43 13.11 -28.51
CA ALA A 40 -16.53 13.22 -27.56
C ALA A 40 -17.43 11.98 -27.53
N ALA A 41 -17.64 11.32 -28.68
CA ALA A 41 -18.45 10.11 -28.76
C ALA A 41 -17.78 8.89 -28.10
N GLU A 42 -16.44 8.85 -28.07
CA GLU A 42 -15.67 7.78 -27.40
C GLU A 42 -15.45 8.04 -25.90
N GLN A 43 -15.66 9.27 -25.44
CA GLN A 43 -15.42 9.66 -24.05
C GLN A 43 -16.46 9.08 -23.09
N THR A 44 -15.97 8.46 -22.02
CA THR A 44 -16.81 7.91 -20.94
C THR A 44 -17.52 9.04 -20.17
N PRO A 45 -18.84 8.91 -19.90
CA PRO A 45 -19.56 9.83 -19.04
C PRO A 45 -18.92 9.97 -17.65
N VAL A 46 -19.00 11.17 -17.08
CA VAL A 46 -18.35 11.49 -15.79
C VAL A 46 -18.80 10.56 -14.66
N ASP A 47 -20.09 10.23 -14.59
CA ASP A 47 -20.62 9.35 -13.54
C ASP A 47 -20.10 7.91 -13.69
N GLU A 48 -19.99 7.42 -14.92
CA GLU A 48 -19.44 6.09 -15.21
C GLU A 48 -17.94 6.02 -14.88
N GLU A 49 -17.16 7.05 -15.23
CA GLU A 49 -15.75 7.15 -14.82
C GLU A 49 -15.61 7.14 -13.29
N MET A 50 -16.43 7.91 -12.57
CA MET A 50 -16.34 7.96 -11.10
C MET A 50 -16.75 6.63 -10.45
N ALA A 51 -17.73 5.92 -11.03
CA ALA A 51 -18.09 4.56 -10.63
C ALA A 51 -16.93 3.58 -10.86
N GLY A 52 -16.34 3.59 -12.06
CA GLY A 52 -15.18 2.74 -12.37
C GLY A 52 -13.98 3.02 -11.46
N ARG A 53 -13.72 4.30 -11.11
CA ARG A 53 -12.69 4.66 -10.13
C ARG A 53 -12.99 4.13 -8.73
N ARG A 54 -14.25 4.14 -8.30
CA ARG A 54 -14.66 3.55 -7.02
C ARG A 54 -14.40 2.05 -7.00
N GLU A 55 -14.83 1.33 -8.02
CA GLU A 55 -14.59 -0.12 -8.12
C GLU A 55 -13.09 -0.46 -8.14
N CYS A 56 -12.31 0.30 -8.92
CA CYS A 56 -10.86 0.16 -8.97
C CYS A 56 -10.23 0.40 -7.59
N TRP A 57 -10.68 1.44 -6.88
CA TRP A 57 -10.24 1.73 -5.52
C TRP A 57 -10.56 0.59 -4.56
N ASP A 58 -11.78 0.06 -4.58
CA ASP A 58 -12.20 -1.01 -3.67
C ASP A 58 -11.40 -2.29 -3.91
N ARG A 59 -11.18 -2.64 -5.18
CA ARG A 59 -10.31 -3.76 -5.58
C ARG A 59 -8.88 -3.56 -5.10
N ARG A 60 -8.34 -2.35 -5.28
CA ARG A 60 -6.98 -2.01 -4.84
C ARG A 60 -6.85 -2.10 -3.32
N MET A 61 -7.82 -1.56 -2.58
CA MET A 61 -7.87 -1.61 -1.13
C MET A 61 -7.95 -3.06 -0.60
N ALA A 62 -8.71 -3.92 -1.26
CA ALA A 62 -8.76 -5.35 -0.92
C ALA A 62 -7.41 -6.02 -1.17
N ALA A 63 -6.79 -5.77 -2.34
CA ALA A 63 -5.49 -6.33 -2.69
C ALA A 63 -4.38 -5.86 -1.72
N ASP A 64 -4.33 -4.57 -1.38
CA ASP A 64 -3.33 -4.02 -0.46
C ASP A 64 -3.48 -4.59 0.96
N ARG A 65 -4.72 -4.77 1.45
CA ARG A 65 -4.99 -5.44 2.74
C ARG A 65 -4.52 -6.89 2.73
N GLN A 66 -4.82 -7.63 1.66
CA GLN A 66 -4.40 -9.01 1.52
C GLN A 66 -2.87 -9.10 1.48
N HIS A 67 -2.22 -8.27 0.68
CA HIS A 67 -0.75 -8.18 0.61
C HIS A 67 -0.14 -7.90 1.98
N GLN A 68 -0.68 -6.94 2.73
CA GLN A 68 -0.23 -6.62 4.08
C GLN A 68 -0.38 -7.82 5.02
N ALA A 69 -1.51 -8.53 4.97
CA ALA A 69 -1.74 -9.73 5.77
C ALA A 69 -0.76 -10.85 5.41
N ASP A 70 -0.48 -11.06 4.13
CA ASP A 70 0.46 -12.07 3.66
C ASP A 70 1.89 -11.75 4.10
N LYS A 71 2.31 -10.48 4.03
CA LYS A 71 3.61 -10.04 4.54
C LYS A 71 3.74 -10.24 6.05
N TRP A 72 2.67 -10.04 6.82
CA TRP A 72 2.67 -10.39 8.25
C TRP A 72 2.83 -11.89 8.49
N ARG A 73 2.13 -12.74 7.73
CA ARG A 73 2.26 -14.20 7.82
C ARG A 73 3.68 -14.65 7.45
N GLU A 74 4.24 -14.08 6.39
CA GLU A 74 5.63 -14.29 5.96
C GLU A 74 6.62 -13.94 7.08
N ALA A 75 6.51 -12.74 7.63
CA ALA A 75 7.41 -12.27 8.70
C ALA A 75 7.34 -13.16 9.95
N ARG A 76 6.14 -13.60 10.34
CA ARG A 76 5.94 -14.51 11.48
C ARG A 76 6.50 -15.90 11.22
N ARG A 77 6.30 -16.45 10.02
CA ARG A 77 6.89 -17.73 9.61
C ARG A 77 8.42 -17.65 9.66
N ARG A 78 9.01 -16.60 9.10
CA ARG A 78 10.46 -16.38 9.15
C ARG A 78 10.96 -16.18 10.57
N LEU A 79 10.24 -15.44 11.42
CA LEU A 79 10.60 -15.33 12.83
C LEU A 79 10.65 -16.67 13.54
N ALA A 80 9.74 -17.59 13.20
CA ALA A 80 9.68 -18.91 13.80
C ALA A 80 10.89 -19.81 13.43
N THR A 81 11.61 -19.51 12.33
CA THR A 81 12.77 -20.30 11.90
C THR A 81 14.07 -19.95 12.64
N TYR A 82 14.14 -18.81 13.34
CA TYR A 82 15.33 -18.44 14.10
C TYR A 82 15.44 -19.23 15.42
N PRO A 83 16.67 -19.54 15.89
CA PRO A 83 16.91 -20.10 17.22
C PRO A 83 16.30 -19.22 18.32
N GLU A 84 15.86 -19.82 19.43
CA GLU A 84 15.13 -19.12 20.50
C GLU A 84 15.82 -17.86 21.03
N PRO A 85 17.14 -17.85 21.32
CA PRO A 85 17.80 -16.66 21.86
C PRO A 85 17.75 -15.49 20.86
N ILE A 86 18.06 -15.78 19.59
CA ILE A 86 18.01 -14.81 18.49
C ILE A 86 16.59 -14.31 18.26
N ARG A 87 15.63 -15.22 18.21
CA ARG A 87 14.21 -14.90 18.01
C ARG A 87 13.68 -13.99 19.10
N THR A 88 14.08 -14.23 20.35
CA THR A 88 13.72 -13.40 21.51
C THR A 88 14.33 -12.02 21.40
N ALA A 89 15.62 -11.92 21.07
CA ALA A 89 16.31 -10.65 20.85
C ALA A 89 15.68 -9.83 19.71
N LEU A 90 15.39 -10.45 18.56
CA LEU A 90 14.72 -9.80 17.43
C LEU A 90 13.34 -9.27 17.80
N LYS A 91 12.55 -10.05 18.57
CA LYS A 91 11.24 -9.62 19.05
C LYS A 91 11.36 -8.45 20.02
N ALA A 92 12.35 -8.46 20.93
CA ALA A 92 12.59 -7.36 21.86
C ALA A 92 13.02 -6.08 21.12
N TYR A 93 13.97 -6.19 20.19
CA TYR A 93 14.39 -5.09 19.33
C TYR A 93 13.19 -4.48 18.59
N TRP A 94 12.36 -5.32 17.95
CA TRP A 94 11.19 -4.84 17.21
C TRP A 94 10.18 -4.07 18.08
N GLN A 95 10.07 -4.43 19.35
CA GLN A 95 9.17 -3.75 20.29
C GLN A 95 9.69 -2.38 20.70
N GLY A 96 11.01 -2.22 20.82
CA GLY A 96 11.66 -0.98 21.24
C GLY A 96 12.05 -0.03 20.10
N CYS A 97 12.16 -0.52 18.85
CA CYS A 97 12.65 0.31 17.75
C CYS A 97 11.65 1.41 17.33
N LYS A 98 12.13 2.48 16.70
CA LYS A 98 11.29 3.63 16.28
C LYS A 98 10.68 3.49 14.88
N TRP A 99 10.90 2.36 14.20
CA TRP A 99 10.41 2.15 12.83
C TRP A 99 8.89 2.02 12.79
N PRO A 100 8.24 2.24 11.63
CA PRO A 100 6.83 1.95 11.47
C PRO A 100 6.51 0.49 11.80
N ALA A 101 5.42 0.25 12.53
CA ALA A 101 5.00 -1.09 12.95
C ALA A 101 4.27 -1.86 11.84
N ASP A 102 4.83 -1.88 10.64
CA ASP A 102 4.31 -2.61 9.48
C ASP A 102 5.24 -3.78 9.08
N PRO A 103 4.73 -4.76 8.31
CA PRO A 103 5.44 -6.00 8.07
C PRO A 103 6.64 -5.83 7.13
N THR A 104 6.67 -4.79 6.30
CA THR A 104 7.78 -4.53 5.39
C THR A 104 9.02 -4.14 6.17
N TYR A 105 8.91 -3.23 7.14
CA TYR A 105 10.03 -2.89 8.01
C TYR A 105 10.47 -4.06 8.89
N LEU A 106 9.52 -4.88 9.35
CA LEU A 106 9.88 -6.10 10.08
C LEU A 106 10.68 -7.06 9.19
N LEU A 107 10.22 -7.34 7.95
CA LEU A 107 10.95 -8.21 7.02
C LEU A 107 12.34 -7.65 6.67
N SER A 108 12.44 -6.32 6.52
CA SER A 108 13.73 -5.63 6.33
C SER A 108 14.64 -5.80 7.55
N MET A 109 14.11 -5.67 8.78
CA MET A 109 14.86 -5.93 10.01
C MET A 109 15.42 -7.36 10.05
N LEU A 110 14.59 -8.35 9.72
CA LEU A 110 15.02 -9.75 9.66
C LEU A 110 16.09 -9.95 8.58
N HIS A 111 15.98 -9.28 7.44
CA HIS A 111 17.01 -9.32 6.41
C HIS A 111 18.31 -8.62 6.84
N MET A 112 18.23 -7.52 7.58
CA MET A 112 19.41 -6.87 8.16
C MET A 112 20.13 -7.78 9.16
N HIS A 113 19.38 -8.53 9.96
CA HIS A 113 19.97 -9.56 10.83
C HIS A 113 20.70 -10.63 10.01
N ASP A 114 20.06 -11.19 8.98
CA ASP A 114 20.67 -12.22 8.14
C ASP A 114 21.90 -11.74 7.37
N THR A 115 22.02 -10.43 7.14
CA THR A 115 23.15 -9.80 6.46
C THR A 115 24.16 -9.16 7.42
N ASN A 116 24.06 -9.43 8.73
CA ASN A 116 24.92 -8.89 9.78
C ASN A 116 24.97 -7.35 9.84
N ARG A 117 23.87 -6.68 9.44
CA ARG A 117 23.69 -5.22 9.49
C ARG A 117 22.83 -4.78 10.68
N LEU A 118 22.42 -5.70 11.54
CA LEU A 118 21.64 -5.42 12.73
C LEU A 118 22.43 -5.84 13.97
N ASP A 119 22.76 -4.86 14.82
CA ASP A 119 23.37 -5.13 16.12
C ASP A 119 22.28 -5.50 17.14
N LEU A 120 22.41 -6.71 17.70
CA LEU A 120 21.53 -7.26 18.74
C LEU A 120 22.25 -7.43 20.09
N SER A 121 23.48 -6.94 20.24
CA SER A 121 24.29 -7.13 21.46
C SER A 121 23.54 -6.74 22.74
N GLY A 122 22.79 -5.64 22.74
CA GLY A 122 21.98 -5.20 23.88
C GLY A 122 20.71 -6.02 24.16
N TYR A 123 20.42 -7.04 23.36
CA TYR A 123 19.22 -7.88 23.45
C TYR A 123 19.53 -9.38 23.59
N LEU A 124 20.80 -9.77 23.50
CA LEU A 124 21.27 -11.13 23.74
C LEU A 124 21.73 -11.22 25.20
N ASN A 125 20.99 -11.98 26.00
CA ASN A 125 21.37 -12.36 27.37
C ASN A 125 22.00 -13.75 27.38
#